data_AF-A0A6L8HXD5-F1
#
_entry.id   AF-A0A6L8HXD5-F1
#
_cell.length_a   1.000
_cell.length_b   1.000
_cell.length_c   1.000
_cell.angle_alpha   90.00
_cell.angle_beta   90.00
_cell.angle_gamma   90.00
#
_symmetry.space_group_name_H-M   'P 1'
#
loop_
_entity.id
_entity.type
_entity.pdbx_description
1 polymer ?
#
loop_
_entity_poly.entity_id
_entity_poly.type
_entity_poly.pdbx_seq_one_letter_code
_entity_poly.pdbx_strand_id
1 'polypeptide(L)'
;MRRLDFGLGLVALAAVVAAVTVVVISSRDSTPQATAQDTTSTLTAAVSPEGCARVTAQLTSDTSTPEPATEWTFSTNAYVKLTATAVDGCTFTRWELTFGGKPFFNSSQNPFQFQLIGDMVVTVRFTGTPVIPTPTPTPTPTPT
;
A
#
# COMPACT_ATOMS: atom_id res chain seq x y z
N MET A 1 39.53 45.52 13.71
CA MET A 1 38.50 44.51 14.03
C MET A 1 37.66 44.30 12.78
N ARG A 2 37.66 43.08 12.24
CA ARG A 2 36.94 42.69 11.01
C ARG A 2 35.44 42.58 11.31
N ARG A 3 34.58 43.07 10.41
CA ARG A 3 33.24 42.53 10.20
C ARG A 3 33.09 42.26 8.70
N LEU A 4 32.85 40.98 8.39
CA LEU A 4 32.53 40.46 7.07
C LEU A 4 31.03 40.22 7.03
N ASP A 5 30.44 40.55 5.89
CA ASP A 5 29.05 40.44 5.47
C ASP A 5 28.40 39.05 5.67
N PHE A 6 27.06 39.00 5.68
CA PHE A 6 26.24 38.45 4.59
C PHE A 6 24.79 38.27 5.07
N GLY A 7 23.87 38.95 4.38
CA GLY A 7 22.43 38.87 4.60
C GLY A 7 21.89 37.48 4.26
N LEU A 8 21.04 36.97 5.14
CA LEU A 8 20.19 35.81 4.89
C LEU A 8 19.24 36.12 3.72
N GLY A 9 19.50 35.55 2.54
CA GLY A 9 18.50 35.35 1.50
C GLY A 9 17.94 33.94 1.63
N LEU A 10 16.90 33.75 2.44
CA LEU A 10 16.16 32.48 2.48
C LEU A 10 15.05 32.54 1.42
N VAL A 11 15.19 31.73 0.38
CA VAL A 11 14.13 31.47 -0.61
C VAL A 11 12.98 30.78 0.10
N ALA A 12 11.81 31.43 0.14
CA ALA A 12 10.60 30.86 0.73
C ALA A 12 10.04 29.76 -0.20
N LEU A 13 10.16 28.50 0.23
CA LEU A 13 9.35 27.40 -0.28
C LEU A 13 7.94 27.58 0.29
N ALA A 14 6.95 27.82 -0.57
CA ALA A 14 5.55 27.92 -0.17
C ALA A 14 5.06 26.55 0.35
N ALA A 15 4.88 26.43 1.66
CA ALA A 15 4.24 25.27 2.27
C ALA A 15 2.72 25.37 2.09
N VAL A 16 2.12 24.31 1.53
CA VAL A 16 0.68 24.12 1.48
C VAL A 16 0.18 23.94 2.93
N VAL A 17 -0.68 24.84 3.38
CA VAL A 17 -1.26 24.82 4.73
C VAL A 17 -2.33 23.73 4.79
N ALA A 18 -2.04 22.62 5.48
CA ALA A 18 -3.08 21.69 5.92
C ALA A 18 -3.79 22.29 7.14
N ALA A 19 -5.12 22.36 7.11
CA ALA A 19 -5.93 22.84 8.22
C ALA A 19 -5.88 21.82 9.38
N VAL A 20 -5.40 22.27 10.54
CA VAL A 20 -5.32 21.47 11.78
C VAL A 20 -6.58 21.75 12.62
N THR A 21 -7.44 20.74 12.81
CA THR A 21 -8.56 20.83 13.75
C THR A 21 -8.08 20.34 15.12
N VAL A 22 -7.98 21.24 16.10
CA VAL A 22 -7.55 20.91 17.46
C VAL A 22 -8.74 20.37 18.26
N VAL A 23 -8.74 19.08 18.59
CA VAL A 23 -9.62 18.53 19.63
C VAL A 23 -8.88 18.62 20.96
N VAL A 24 -9.31 19.54 21.82
CA VAL A 24 -8.77 19.72 23.17
C VAL A 24 -9.39 18.67 24.09
N ILE A 25 -8.61 17.70 24.58
CA ILE A 25 -8.99 16.86 25.71
C ILE A 25 -8.09 17.23 26.89
N SER A 26 -8.70 17.78 27.93
CA SER A 26 -8.03 18.36 29.09
C SER A 26 -7.43 17.27 29.99
N SER A 27 -6.11 17.27 30.19
CA SER A 27 -5.42 16.70 31.35
C SER A 27 -4.01 17.31 31.44
N ARG A 28 -3.61 17.67 32.66
CA ARG A 28 -2.51 18.58 32.99
C ARG A 28 -1.13 17.94 32.74
N ASP A 29 -0.47 18.26 31.64
CA ASP A 29 0.99 18.45 31.57
C ASP A 29 1.35 19.19 30.28
N SER A 30 2.12 20.27 30.40
CA SER A 30 2.28 21.27 29.35
C SER A 30 3.62 21.13 28.62
N THR A 31 3.62 20.33 27.57
CA THR A 31 4.44 20.57 26.37
C THR A 31 3.52 20.43 25.16
N PRO A 32 3.46 21.40 24.22
CA PRO A 32 2.82 21.16 22.94
C PRO A 32 3.67 20.16 22.16
N GLN A 33 3.50 18.88 22.44
CA GLN A 33 3.93 17.83 21.53
C GLN A 33 2.96 17.93 20.36
N ALA A 34 3.44 18.38 19.21
CA ALA A 34 2.69 18.25 17.98
C ALA A 34 2.34 16.77 17.82
N THR A 35 1.09 16.41 18.09
CA THR A 35 0.56 15.12 17.70
C THR A 35 0.55 15.16 16.18
N ALA A 36 1.52 14.47 15.56
CA ALA A 36 1.45 14.20 14.14
C ALA A 36 0.07 13.61 13.88
N GLN A 37 -0.74 14.30 13.08
CA GLN A 37 -2.01 13.76 12.65
C GLN A 37 -1.67 12.47 11.91
N ASP A 38 -2.11 11.33 12.45
CA ASP A 38 -1.88 10.01 11.85
C ASP A 38 -2.79 9.95 10.61
N THR A 39 -2.31 10.54 9.52
CA THR A 39 -2.98 10.50 8.23
C THR A 39 -2.87 9.07 7.73
N THR A 40 -3.99 8.47 7.38
CA THR A 40 -4.04 7.16 6.75
C THR A 40 -4.25 7.29 5.25
N SER A 41 -3.87 6.25 4.52
CA SER A 41 -4.08 6.14 3.08
C SER A 41 -4.53 4.74 2.72
N THR A 42 -5.35 4.66 1.68
CA THR A 42 -5.91 3.40 1.19
C THR A 42 -5.09 2.88 0.02
N LEU A 43 -4.75 1.59 0.07
CA LEU A 43 -4.17 0.85 -1.03
C LEU A 43 -5.19 -0.16 -1.55
N THR A 44 -5.61 0.01 -2.80
CA THR A 44 -6.55 -0.91 -3.45
C THR A 44 -5.82 -1.75 -4.49
N ALA A 45 -5.99 -3.07 -4.45
CA ALA A 45 -5.41 -4.00 -5.42
C ALA A 45 -6.46 -4.53 -6.41
N ALA A 46 -6.11 -4.51 -7.69
CA ALA A 46 -6.84 -5.19 -8.76
C ALA A 46 -5.96 -6.29 -9.36
N VAL A 47 -6.55 -7.46 -9.65
CA VAL A 47 -5.86 -8.59 -10.28
C VAL A 47 -6.31 -8.72 -11.73
N SER A 48 -5.37 -8.81 -12.66
CA SER A 48 -5.68 -8.93 -14.08
C SER A 48 -4.82 -10.00 -14.78
N PRO A 49 -5.42 -11.01 -15.43
CA PRO A 49 -6.86 -11.31 -15.44
C PRO A 49 -7.40 -11.68 -14.05
N GLU A 50 -8.71 -11.50 -13.85
CA GLU A 50 -9.35 -11.78 -12.56
C GLU A 50 -9.17 -13.26 -12.16
N GLY A 51 -9.09 -13.50 -10.86
CA GLY A 51 -8.90 -14.84 -10.30
C GLY A 51 -7.47 -15.39 -10.36
N CYS A 52 -6.53 -14.71 -11.02
CA CYS A 52 -5.17 -15.24 -11.17
C CYS A 52 -4.29 -15.22 -9.90
N ALA A 53 -4.72 -14.53 -8.85
CA ALA A 53 -3.88 -14.38 -7.66
C ALA A 53 -4.63 -14.07 -6.38
N ARG A 54 -3.96 -14.39 -5.28
CA ARG A 54 -4.19 -13.80 -3.96
C ARG A 54 -3.12 -12.73 -3.72
N VAL A 55 -3.52 -11.54 -3.28
CA VAL A 55 -2.60 -10.45 -2.98
C VAL A 55 -2.58 -10.20 -1.49
N THR A 56 -1.39 -10.06 -0.92
CA THR A 56 -1.20 -9.65 0.48
C THR A 56 -0.40 -8.35 0.53
N ALA A 57 -0.71 -7.52 1.52
CA ALA A 57 0.02 -6.30 1.84
C ALA A 57 0.33 -6.27 3.34
N GLN A 58 1.52 -5.78 3.70
CA GLN A 58 1.88 -5.51 5.09
C GLN A 58 2.89 -4.38 5.18
N LEU A 59 2.97 -3.75 6.35
CA LEU A 59 4.10 -2.89 6.67
C LEU A 59 5.40 -3.69 6.62
N THR A 60 6.46 -3.06 6.13
CA THR A 60 7.77 -3.73 6.03
C THR A 60 8.35 -4.07 7.41
N SER A 61 7.94 -3.32 8.44
CA SER A 61 8.28 -3.57 9.84
C SER A 61 7.41 -4.64 10.52
N ASP A 62 6.29 -5.03 9.90
CA ASP A 62 5.40 -6.05 10.46
C ASP A 62 5.90 -7.45 10.11
N THR A 63 6.05 -8.29 11.12
CA THR A 63 6.49 -9.69 11.01
C THR A 63 5.34 -10.69 11.07
N SER A 64 4.11 -10.21 11.23
CA SER A 64 2.90 -11.03 11.23
C SER A 64 2.66 -11.64 9.85
N THR A 65 1.92 -12.75 9.81
CA THR A 65 1.48 -13.36 8.56
C THR A 65 0.37 -12.50 7.94
N PRO A 66 0.54 -11.98 6.72
CA PRO A 66 -0.45 -11.09 6.13
C PRO A 66 -1.63 -11.89 5.55
N GLU A 67 -2.84 -11.36 5.70
CA GLU A 67 -4.04 -11.94 5.13
C GLU A 67 -4.28 -11.41 3.70
N PRO A 68 -4.72 -12.26 2.76
CA PRO A 68 -5.11 -11.81 1.43
C PRO A 68 -6.32 -10.88 1.46
N ALA A 69 -6.23 -9.76 0.77
CA ALA A 69 -7.34 -8.82 0.59
C ALA A 69 -7.22 -8.08 -0.75
N THR A 70 -8.16 -7.17 -1.03
CA THR A 70 -8.12 -6.26 -2.18
C THR A 70 -8.03 -4.80 -1.77
N GLU A 71 -8.09 -4.52 -0.47
CA GLU A 71 -7.99 -3.17 0.08
C GLU A 71 -7.35 -3.22 1.45
N TRP A 72 -6.45 -2.28 1.72
CA TRP A 72 -5.80 -2.10 3.02
C TRP A 72 -5.70 -0.62 3.34
N THR A 73 -5.66 -0.31 4.63
CA THR A 73 -5.38 1.03 5.15
C THR A 73 -4.08 0.99 5.95
N PHE A 74 -3.17 1.91 5.63
CA PHE A 74 -1.91 2.10 6.35
C PHE A 74 -1.72 3.59 6.65
N SER A 75 -0.81 3.94 7.57
CA SER A 75 -0.39 5.34 7.71
C SER A 75 0.23 5.84 6.40
N THR A 76 -0.08 7.08 6.02
CA THR A 76 0.56 7.75 4.89
C THR A 76 2.07 7.81 5.11
N ASN A 77 2.83 7.68 4.02
CA ASN A 77 4.28 7.54 3.97
C ASN A 77 4.85 6.24 4.56
N ALA A 78 4.01 5.27 4.90
CA ALA A 78 4.47 3.94 5.32
C ALA A 78 5.11 3.16 4.17
N TYR A 79 6.10 2.32 4.51
CA TYR A 79 6.70 1.37 3.57
C TYR A 79 5.93 0.05 3.58
N VAL A 80 5.26 -0.24 2.47
CA VAL A 80 4.41 -1.42 2.29
C VAL A 80 5.11 -2.45 1.41
N LYS A 81 5.04 -3.72 1.82
CA LYS A 81 5.46 -4.88 1.04
C LYS A 81 4.22 -5.56 0.47
N LEU A 82 4.13 -5.62 -0.85
CA LEU A 82 3.13 -6.39 -1.58
C LEU A 82 3.69 -7.74 -2.01
N THR A 83 2.88 -8.78 -1.87
CA THR A 83 3.17 -10.11 -2.39
C THR A 83 2.00 -10.61 -3.20
N ALA A 84 2.27 -11.11 -4.40
CA ALA A 84 1.29 -11.75 -5.24
C ALA A 84 1.56 -13.26 -5.29
N THR A 85 0.57 -14.05 -4.89
CA THR A 85 0.64 -15.51 -5.01
C THR A 85 -0.22 -15.93 -6.18
N ALA A 86 0.42 -16.42 -7.25
CA ALA A 86 -0.28 -16.91 -8.43
C ALA A 86 -1.11 -18.16 -8.08
N VAL A 87 -2.29 -18.29 -8.68
CA VAL A 87 -3.00 -19.58 -8.72
C VAL A 87 -2.49 -20.42 -9.90
N ASP A 88 -2.84 -21.71 -9.93
CA ASP A 88 -2.45 -22.62 -11.00
C ASP A 88 -2.89 -22.11 -12.38
N GLY A 89 -1.99 -22.21 -13.36
CA GLY A 89 -2.21 -21.73 -14.72
C GLY A 89 -1.97 -20.23 -14.94
N CYS A 90 -1.64 -19.47 -13.89
CA CYS A 90 -1.26 -18.06 -13.99
C CYS A 90 0.23 -17.83 -13.70
N THR A 91 0.85 -16.88 -14.40
CA THR A 91 2.24 -16.46 -14.17
C THR A 91 2.31 -14.97 -13.90
N PHE A 92 2.93 -14.57 -12.78
CA PHE A 92 3.12 -13.17 -12.43
C PHE A 92 3.98 -12.45 -13.47
N THR A 93 3.55 -11.27 -13.90
CA THR A 93 4.28 -10.45 -14.87
C THR A 93 4.84 -9.20 -14.21
N ARG A 94 3.98 -8.37 -13.59
CA ARG A 94 4.38 -7.10 -12.99
C ARG A 94 3.29 -6.48 -12.11
N TRP A 95 3.70 -5.54 -11.27
CA TRP A 95 2.86 -4.55 -10.62
C TRP A 95 2.79 -3.27 -11.47
N GLU A 96 1.62 -2.63 -11.50
CA GLU A 96 1.35 -1.32 -12.10
C GLU A 96 0.67 -0.44 -11.05
N LEU A 97 1.37 0.57 -10.55
CA LEU A 97 0.85 1.47 -9.53
C LEU A 97 0.34 2.75 -10.17
N THR A 98 -0.77 3.26 -9.65
CA THR A 98 -1.35 4.54 -10.03
C THR A 98 -1.59 5.40 -8.79
N PHE A 99 -1.41 6.70 -8.96
CA PHE A 99 -1.61 7.72 -7.94
C PHE A 99 -2.33 8.92 -8.56
N GLY A 100 -3.41 9.39 -7.93
CA GLY A 100 -4.25 10.45 -8.51
C GLY A 100 -4.79 10.10 -9.91
N GLY A 101 -5.07 8.81 -10.16
CA GLY A 101 -5.55 8.30 -11.45
C GLY A 101 -4.51 8.27 -12.58
N LYS A 102 -3.23 8.51 -12.29
CA LYS A 102 -2.14 8.49 -13.28
C LYS A 102 -1.15 7.36 -12.98
N PRO A 103 -0.51 6.77 -14.01
CA PRO A 103 0.60 5.84 -13.80
C PRO A 103 1.69 6.47 -12.94
N PHE A 104 2.13 5.75 -11.92
CA PHE A 104 3.15 6.22 -10.99
C PHE A 104 4.42 5.37 -11.07
N PHE A 105 4.28 4.04 -11.02
CA PHE A 105 5.43 3.12 -11.02
C PHE A 105 5.05 1.76 -11.58
N ASN A 106 6.02 1.00 -12.10
CA ASN A 106 5.87 -0.40 -12.46
C ASN A 106 7.03 -1.24 -11.91
N SER A 107 6.77 -2.50 -11.57
CA SER A 107 7.79 -3.40 -11.04
C SER A 107 7.57 -4.84 -11.47
N SER A 108 8.63 -5.50 -11.96
CA SER A 108 8.62 -6.95 -12.18
C SER A 108 9.09 -7.76 -10.96
N GLN A 109 9.32 -7.11 -9.82
CA GLN A 109 9.70 -7.80 -8.57
C GLN A 109 8.47 -8.33 -7.84
N ASN A 110 8.58 -9.52 -7.27
CA ASN A 110 7.57 -10.10 -6.39
C ASN A 110 8.29 -10.95 -5.33
N PRO A 111 8.29 -10.56 -4.04
CA PRO A 111 7.57 -9.42 -3.47
C PRO A 111 8.10 -8.05 -3.93
N PHE A 112 7.26 -7.02 -3.82
CA PHE A 112 7.56 -5.63 -4.18
C PHE A 112 7.37 -4.71 -2.97
N GLN A 113 8.27 -3.75 -2.77
CA GLN A 113 8.20 -2.77 -1.68
C GLN A 113 8.17 -1.35 -2.22
N PHE A 114 7.35 -0.49 -1.62
CA PHE A 114 7.22 0.92 -1.99
C PHE A 114 6.69 1.75 -0.83
N GLN A 115 6.75 3.07 -0.97
CA GLN A 115 6.19 4.01 -0.01
C GLN A 115 4.77 4.43 -0.41
N LEU A 116 3.80 4.28 0.49
CA LEU A 116 2.42 4.69 0.28
C LEU A 116 2.26 6.20 0.56
N ILE A 117 2.47 7.04 -0.43
CA ILE A 117 2.45 8.52 -0.29
C ILE A 117 1.04 9.14 -0.37
N GLY A 118 0.00 8.32 -0.33
CA GLY A 118 -1.41 8.70 -0.43
C GLY A 118 -2.25 7.54 -0.95
N ASP A 119 -3.51 7.79 -1.28
CA ASP A 119 -4.38 6.76 -1.83
C ASP A 119 -3.85 6.28 -3.19
N MET A 120 -3.67 4.96 -3.30
CA MET A 120 -3.08 4.33 -4.47
C MET A 120 -3.89 3.13 -4.92
N VAL A 121 -3.91 2.92 -6.23
CA VAL A 121 -4.40 1.69 -6.83
C VAL A 121 -3.23 0.95 -7.45
N VAL A 122 -3.09 -0.32 -7.11
CA VAL A 122 -2.13 -1.24 -7.70
C VAL A 122 -2.85 -2.29 -8.54
N THR A 123 -2.49 -2.40 -9.81
CA THR A 123 -2.90 -3.52 -10.65
C THR A 123 -1.78 -4.54 -10.71
N VAL A 124 -2.05 -5.77 -10.31
CA VAL A 124 -1.14 -6.89 -10.54
C VAL A 124 -1.49 -7.60 -11.84
N ARG A 125 -0.48 -7.73 -12.71
CA ARG A 125 -0.61 -8.33 -14.04
C ARG A 125 -0.08 -9.75 -14.03
N PHE A 126 -0.86 -10.64 -14.62
CA PHE A 126 -0.52 -12.03 -14.89
C PHE A 126 -0.71 -12.35 -16.37
N THR A 127 -0.09 -13.43 -16.81
CA THR A 127 -0.44 -14.13 -18.05
C THR A 127 -1.01 -15.51 -17.71
N GLY A 128 -1.75 -16.11 -18.66
CA GLY A 128 -2.37 -17.42 -18.49
C GLY A 128 -3.86 -17.36 -18.14
N THR A 129 -4.39 -18.48 -17.65
CA THR A 129 -5.81 -18.62 -17.29
C THR A 129 -5.89 -19.42 -16.00
N PRO A 130 -6.65 -18.97 -14.99
CA PRO A 130 -6.76 -19.68 -13.74
C PRO A 130 -7.37 -21.06 -13.97
N VAL A 131 -6.68 -22.10 -13.52
CA VAL A 131 -7.19 -23.47 -13.53
C VAL A 131 -8.01 -23.66 -12.26
N ILE A 132 -9.34 -23.71 -12.43
CA ILE A 132 -10.23 -24.08 -11.34
C ILE A 132 -10.20 -25.60 -11.24
N PRO A 133 -9.81 -26.20 -10.10
CA PRO A 133 -9.87 -27.65 -9.96
C PRO A 133 -11.31 -28.09 -10.14
N THR A 134 -11.56 -29.00 -11.09
CA THR A 134 -12.86 -29.66 -11.23
C THR A 134 -13.19 -30.33 -9.90
N PRO A 135 -14.39 -30.11 -9.30
CA PRO A 135 -14.76 -30.83 -8.10
C PRO A 135 -14.69 -32.33 -8.41
N THR A 136 -13.94 -33.09 -7.61
CA THR A 136 -13.91 -34.54 -7.74
C THR A 136 -15.32 -35.06 -7.48
N PRO A 137 -15.93 -35.88 -8.37
CA PRO A 137 -17.25 -36.43 -8.11
C PRO A 137 -17.21 -37.24 -6.81
N THR A 138 -18.12 -36.95 -5.88
CA THR A 138 -18.30 -37.76 -4.67
C THR A 138 -18.58 -39.21 -5.08
N PRO A 139 -17.86 -40.21 -4.56
CA PRO A 139 -18.14 -41.60 -4.90
C PRO A 139 -19.58 -41.93 -4.51
N THR A 140 -20.36 -42.48 -5.44
CA THR A 140 -21.70 -42.99 -5.17
C THR A 140 -21.61 -44.10 -4.12
N PRO A 141 -22.37 -44.06 -3.00
CA PRO A 141 -22.37 -45.16 -2.05
C PRO A 141 -22.85 -46.44 -2.74
N THR A 142 -22.07 -47.52 -2.62
CA THR A 142 -22.49 -48.85 -3.08
C THR A 142 -23.63 -49.36 -2.20
N PRO A 143 -24.79 -49.78 -2.74
CA PRO A 143 -25.83 -50.41 -1.94
C PRO A 143 -25.34 -51.77 -1.42
N THR A 144 -25.53 -52.01 -0.12
CA THR A 144 -25.28 -53.29 0.57
C THR A 144 -26.48 -54.22 0.46
#